data_AF-A0A946HH28-F1
#
_entry.id   AF-A0A946HH28-F1
#
_cell.length_a   1.000
_cell.length_b   1.000
_cell.length_c   1.000
_cell.angle_alpha   90.00
_cell.angle_beta   90.00
_cell.angle_gamma   90.00
#
_symmetry.space_group_name_H-M   'P 1'
#
loop_
_entity.id
_entity.type
_entity.pdbx_description
1 polymer ?
#
loop_
_entity_poly.entity_id
_entity_poly.type
_entity_poly.pdbx_seq_one_letter_code
_entity_poly.pdbx_strand_id
1 'polypeptide(L)'
;KTEDSTTAKNRVRIKFGPSGETDSGLEFGASIRADNAAGGNSGTSGSQYLSGSFGKISMGDQDGSTVTVGLGQSDVGGKSETSISASLGMGGFTGTIISSTNDNGPVVKAAGEKAATATSSYVAAVAEDKTPDTETMGFSLSYDINDLTITAYNKDVSTTGAKDKGYSGVGVSYDLGGMVAKAGVADVDGQSLMDFGVSFSF
;
A
#
# COMPACT_ATOMS: atom_id res chain seq x y z
N LYS A 1 26.85 31.29 -51.49
CA LYS A 1 25.41 31.52 -51.30
C LYS A 1 25.00 30.54 -50.22
N THR A 2 24.81 30.99 -48.99
CA THR A 2 24.46 30.11 -47.87
C THR A 2 22.96 29.85 -47.97
N GLU A 3 22.59 28.60 -48.20
CA GLU A 3 21.18 28.21 -48.31
C GLU A 3 20.50 28.52 -46.97
N ASP A 4 19.54 29.43 -47.00
CA ASP A 4 18.75 29.81 -45.83
C ASP A 4 17.66 28.74 -45.65
N SER A 5 17.89 27.81 -44.72
CA SER A 5 16.97 26.71 -44.48
C SER A 5 15.90 27.13 -43.49
N THR A 6 14.76 27.57 -44.01
CA THR A 6 13.55 27.74 -43.21
C THR A 6 12.74 26.44 -43.26
N THR A 7 12.67 25.72 -42.14
CA THR A 7 11.84 24.51 -42.04
C THR A 7 10.58 24.79 -41.23
N ALA A 8 9.40 24.65 -41.86
CA ALA A 8 8.13 24.66 -41.15
C ALA A 8 7.83 23.24 -40.60
N LYS A 9 7.66 23.11 -39.28
CA LYS A 9 7.30 21.86 -38.61
C LYS A 9 5.88 21.95 -38.06
N ASN A 10 4.94 21.30 -38.72
CA ASN A 10 3.56 21.17 -38.23
C ASN A 10 3.30 19.72 -37.82
N ARG A 11 2.60 19.51 -36.69
CA ARG A 11 2.21 18.18 -36.21
C ARG A 11 0.78 18.19 -35.68
N VAL A 12 0.00 17.20 -36.09
CA VAL A 12 -1.32 16.88 -35.53
C VAL A 12 -1.25 15.48 -34.92
N ARG A 13 -1.81 15.30 -33.71
CA ARG A 13 -1.87 14.02 -32.99
C ARG A 13 -3.28 13.80 -32.49
N ILE A 14 -3.67 12.53 -32.43
CA ILE A 14 -4.97 12.10 -31.94
C ILE A 14 -4.73 11.09 -30.82
N LYS A 15 -5.49 11.19 -29.73
CA LYS A 15 -5.44 10.25 -28.59
C LYS A 15 -6.80 9.57 -28.45
N PHE A 16 -6.77 8.26 -28.31
CA PHE A 16 -7.92 7.43 -27.96
C PHE A 16 -7.89 7.14 -26.46
N GLY A 17 -9.06 7.11 -25.84
CA GLY A 17 -9.20 6.93 -24.40
C GLY A 17 -10.49 6.23 -24.02
N PRO A 18 -10.68 4.93 -24.33
CA PRO A 18 -11.88 4.22 -23.95
C PRO A 18 -11.94 3.97 -22.44
N SER A 19 -13.14 4.01 -21.86
CA SER A 19 -13.40 3.68 -20.47
C SER A 19 -14.78 3.02 -20.32
N GLY A 20 -14.99 2.33 -19.19
CA GLY A 20 -16.25 1.68 -18.85
C GLY A 20 -16.32 1.29 -17.38
N GLU A 21 -17.48 0.78 -16.96
CA GLU A 21 -17.74 0.33 -15.60
C GLU A 21 -18.40 -1.06 -15.67
N THR A 22 -18.04 -1.96 -14.74
CA THR A 22 -18.67 -3.28 -14.62
C THR A 22 -19.99 -3.20 -13.86
N ASP A 23 -20.83 -4.23 -13.96
CA ASP A 23 -22.10 -4.33 -13.21
C ASP A 23 -21.90 -4.36 -11.68
N SER A 24 -20.69 -4.69 -11.23
CA SER A 24 -20.28 -4.68 -9.82
C SER A 24 -19.64 -3.36 -9.37
N GLY A 25 -19.60 -2.34 -10.23
CA GLY A 25 -19.09 -1.00 -9.92
C GLY A 25 -17.57 -0.83 -10.02
N LEU A 26 -16.87 -1.66 -10.81
CA LEU A 26 -15.43 -1.47 -11.09
C LEU A 26 -15.25 -0.62 -12.35
N GLU A 27 -14.51 0.48 -12.25
CA GLU A 27 -14.15 1.35 -13.39
C GLU A 27 -12.89 0.84 -14.09
N PHE A 28 -12.89 0.81 -15.41
CA PHE A 28 -11.71 0.51 -16.20
C PHE A 28 -11.53 1.51 -17.34
N GLY A 29 -10.30 1.67 -17.81
CA GLY A 29 -10.02 2.52 -18.97
C GLY A 29 -8.66 2.27 -19.58
N ALA A 30 -8.47 2.78 -20.79
CA ALA A 30 -7.20 2.77 -21.49
C ALA A 30 -6.98 4.10 -22.21
N SER A 31 -5.75 4.37 -22.63
CA SER A 31 -5.40 5.58 -23.33
C SER A 31 -4.21 5.32 -24.24
N ILE A 32 -4.27 5.76 -25.50
CA ILE A 32 -3.22 5.55 -26.49
C ILE A 32 -3.23 6.65 -27.53
N ARG A 33 -2.07 7.08 -28.03
CA ARG A 33 -2.03 7.98 -29.18
C ARG A 33 -2.13 7.18 -30.48
N ALA A 34 -2.81 7.72 -31.48
CA ALA A 34 -2.95 7.09 -32.79
C ALA A 34 -1.59 6.78 -33.44
N ASP A 35 -0.63 7.69 -33.31
CA ASP A 35 0.76 7.50 -33.77
C ASP A 35 1.54 6.50 -32.93
N ASN A 36 1.04 6.16 -31.75
CA ASN A 36 1.56 5.10 -30.89
C ASN A 36 0.70 3.82 -30.98
N ALA A 37 -0.28 3.70 -31.89
CA ALA A 37 -1.22 2.57 -31.89
C ALA A 37 -0.52 1.21 -31.99
N ALA A 38 0.54 1.11 -32.80
CA ALA A 38 1.39 -0.09 -32.84
C ALA A 38 2.04 -0.38 -31.48
N GLY A 39 2.56 0.66 -30.81
CA GLY A 39 3.13 0.59 -29.45
C GLY A 39 2.09 0.27 -28.37
N GLY A 40 0.85 0.74 -28.52
CA GLY A 40 -0.27 0.43 -27.63
C GLY A 40 -0.78 -0.99 -27.78
N ASN A 41 -0.83 -1.51 -29.03
CA ASN A 41 -1.10 -2.93 -29.27
C ASN A 41 -0.04 -3.83 -28.64
N SER A 42 1.20 -3.34 -28.49
CA SER A 42 2.29 -4.02 -27.80
C SER A 42 2.48 -3.61 -26.33
N GLY A 43 1.61 -2.77 -25.76
CA GLY A 43 1.66 -2.34 -24.34
C GLY A 43 2.82 -1.42 -23.94
N THR A 44 3.63 -0.92 -24.88
CA THR A 44 4.82 -0.08 -24.66
C THR A 44 4.57 1.42 -24.85
N SER A 45 3.30 1.77 -25.04
CA SER A 45 2.84 3.13 -25.20
C SER A 45 1.39 3.19 -24.78
N GLY A 46 0.99 4.33 -24.23
CA GLY A 46 -0.35 4.43 -23.65
C GLY A 46 -0.50 3.66 -22.35
N SER A 47 -1.59 3.90 -21.64
CA SER A 47 -1.80 3.38 -20.29
C SER A 47 -3.23 2.90 -20.08
N GLN A 48 -3.42 1.94 -19.20
CA GLN A 48 -4.69 1.34 -18.86
C GLN A 48 -4.84 1.21 -17.34
N TYR A 49 -6.06 1.28 -16.83
CA TYR A 49 -6.32 1.18 -15.42
C TYR A 49 -7.57 0.38 -15.10
N LEU A 50 -7.59 -0.18 -13.90
CA LEU A 50 -8.75 -0.75 -13.23
C LEU A 50 -8.81 -0.15 -11.83
N SER A 51 -9.98 0.37 -11.46
CA SER A 51 -10.22 0.97 -10.15
C SER A 51 -11.53 0.47 -9.56
N GLY A 52 -11.51 0.27 -8.25
CA GLY A 52 -12.69 -0.06 -7.47
C GLY A 52 -12.57 0.48 -6.07
N SER A 53 -13.43 0.00 -5.17
CA SER A 53 -13.31 0.24 -3.73
C SER A 53 -12.00 -0.28 -3.14
N PHE A 54 -11.13 -0.92 -3.95
CA PHE A 54 -9.80 -1.41 -3.58
C PHE A 54 -8.60 -0.55 -4.08
N GLY A 55 -8.87 0.63 -4.64
CA GLY A 55 -7.84 1.54 -5.13
C GLY A 55 -7.69 1.44 -6.64
N LYS A 56 -6.59 1.96 -7.17
CA LYS A 56 -6.38 2.11 -8.62
C LYS A 56 -5.10 1.42 -9.06
N ILE A 57 -5.27 0.48 -9.98
CA ILE A 57 -4.21 -0.25 -10.64
C ILE A 57 -4.04 0.39 -12.02
N SER A 58 -2.86 0.92 -12.33
CA SER A 58 -2.57 1.57 -13.62
C SER A 58 -1.33 0.93 -14.27
N MET A 59 -1.36 0.74 -15.59
CA MET A 59 -0.45 -0.11 -16.36
C MET A 59 -0.15 0.53 -17.73
N GLY A 60 0.93 0.11 -18.40
CA GLY A 60 1.33 0.60 -19.73
C GLY A 60 2.56 1.51 -19.68
N ASP A 61 2.71 2.40 -20.66
CA ASP A 61 3.71 3.46 -20.66
C ASP A 61 3.34 4.54 -19.62
N GLN A 62 3.93 4.35 -18.44
CA GLN A 62 3.79 5.20 -17.26
C GLN A 62 4.99 6.14 -17.10
N ASP A 63 5.69 6.46 -18.20
CA ASP A 63 6.90 7.30 -18.21
C ASP A 63 7.95 6.86 -17.14
N GLY A 64 8.13 5.55 -16.96
CA GLY A 64 9.12 4.95 -16.05
C GLY A 64 8.78 5.00 -14.55
N SER A 65 7.57 5.44 -14.19
CA SER A 65 7.07 5.46 -12.83
C SER A 65 6.02 4.39 -12.60
N THR A 66 6.23 3.49 -11.65
CA THR A 66 5.16 2.57 -11.21
C THR A 66 4.40 3.22 -10.07
N VAL A 67 3.09 3.41 -10.24
CA VAL A 67 2.20 3.87 -9.16
C VAL A 67 1.25 2.73 -8.84
N THR A 68 1.37 2.20 -7.62
CA THR A 68 0.50 1.13 -7.13
C THR A 68 -0.30 1.66 -5.96
N VAL A 69 -1.60 1.43 -5.96
CA VAL A 69 -2.46 1.68 -4.79
C VAL A 69 -3.14 0.38 -4.45
N GLY A 70 -2.97 -0.08 -3.21
CA GLY A 70 -3.63 -1.26 -2.68
C GLY A 70 -4.63 -0.88 -1.60
N LEU A 71 -5.75 -1.57 -1.55
CA LEU A 71 -6.60 -1.63 -0.37
C LEU A 71 -6.74 -3.09 0.01
N GLY A 72 -6.62 -3.39 1.30
CA GLY A 72 -6.68 -4.75 1.82
C GLY A 72 -7.66 -4.83 2.99
N GLN A 73 -8.48 -5.86 3.02
CA GLN A 73 -9.29 -6.19 4.18
C GLN A 73 -8.80 -7.53 4.73
N SER A 74 -8.45 -7.58 6.01
CA SER A 74 -7.88 -8.76 6.67
C SER A 74 -8.61 -9.02 7.98
N ASP A 75 -8.82 -10.29 8.33
CA ASP A 75 -9.36 -10.64 9.64
C ASP A 75 -8.21 -10.91 10.63
N VAL A 76 -7.90 -9.94 11.49
CA VAL A 76 -6.90 -10.12 12.55
C VAL A 76 -7.62 -10.45 13.84
N GLY A 77 -7.40 -11.65 14.39
CA GLY A 77 -8.02 -12.07 15.65
C GLY A 77 -9.55 -12.24 15.60
N GLY A 78 -10.13 -12.44 14.41
CA GLY A 78 -11.58 -12.55 14.21
C GLY A 78 -12.31 -11.21 14.04
N LYS A 79 -11.57 -10.13 13.74
CA LYS A 79 -12.07 -8.77 13.48
C LYS A 79 -11.50 -8.20 12.20
N SER A 80 -12.24 -7.31 11.54
CA SER A 80 -11.88 -6.81 10.21
C SER A 80 -10.97 -5.58 10.30
N GLU A 81 -9.76 -5.71 9.79
CA GLU A 81 -8.81 -4.62 9.55
C GLU A 81 -8.93 -4.17 8.09
N THR A 82 -9.05 -2.86 7.86
CA THR A 82 -8.95 -2.27 6.54
C THR A 82 -7.63 -1.53 6.41
N SER A 83 -6.91 -1.78 5.32
CA SER A 83 -5.60 -1.23 5.03
C SER A 83 -5.59 -0.56 3.66
N ILE A 84 -4.77 0.48 3.55
CA ILE A 84 -4.51 1.25 2.34
C ILE A 84 -3.01 1.35 2.17
N SER A 85 -2.52 1.11 0.96
CA SER A 85 -1.14 1.31 0.59
C SER A 85 -1.04 2.09 -0.71
N ALA A 86 -0.01 2.92 -0.82
CA ALA A 86 0.37 3.56 -2.07
C ALA A 86 1.88 3.46 -2.22
N SER A 87 2.35 2.98 -3.37
CA SER A 87 3.77 2.93 -3.70
C SER A 87 4.06 3.63 -5.02
N LEU A 88 5.20 4.32 -5.04
CA LEU A 88 5.76 4.96 -6.22
C LEU A 88 7.18 4.42 -6.44
N GLY A 89 7.42 3.82 -7.61
CA GLY A 89 8.72 3.34 -8.04
C GLY A 89 9.28 4.19 -9.19
N MET A 90 10.48 4.74 -9.09
CA MET A 90 11.17 5.45 -10.18
C MET A 90 12.69 5.23 -10.10
N GLY A 91 13.29 4.73 -11.18
CA GLY A 91 14.75 4.70 -11.33
C GLY A 91 15.50 4.00 -10.18
N GLY A 92 14.97 2.86 -9.71
CA GLY A 92 15.53 2.09 -8.58
C GLY A 92 15.03 2.54 -7.20
N PHE A 93 14.38 3.72 -7.08
CA PHE A 93 13.74 4.13 -5.84
C PHE A 93 12.32 3.59 -5.76
N THR A 94 11.91 3.11 -4.58
CA THR A 94 10.52 2.76 -4.28
C THR A 94 10.12 3.39 -2.95
N GLY A 95 9.20 4.34 -2.98
CA GLY A 95 8.56 4.89 -1.77
C GLY A 95 7.21 4.22 -1.56
N THR A 96 6.91 3.77 -0.34
CA THR A 96 5.60 3.19 0.00
C THR A 96 5.05 3.86 1.25
N ILE A 97 3.77 4.21 1.22
CA ILE A 97 3.00 4.65 2.38
C ILE A 97 1.95 3.59 2.65
N ILE A 98 1.73 3.30 3.93
CA ILE A 98 0.66 2.43 4.39
C ILE A 98 -0.16 3.12 5.48
N SER A 99 -1.44 2.79 5.53
CA SER A 99 -2.37 3.15 6.59
C SER A 99 -3.27 1.96 6.86
N SER A 100 -3.62 1.68 8.10
CA SER A 100 -4.68 0.73 8.41
C SER A 100 -5.44 1.12 9.67
N THR A 101 -6.68 0.65 9.73
CA THR A 101 -7.56 0.81 10.89
C THR A 101 -8.18 -0.53 11.22
N ASN A 102 -8.22 -0.86 12.50
CA ASN A 102 -8.86 -2.04 13.03
C ASN A 102 -9.88 -1.64 14.09
N ASP A 103 -11.14 -2.03 13.88
CA ASP A 103 -12.23 -1.94 14.84
C ASP A 103 -12.24 -3.23 15.68
N ASN A 104 -11.82 -3.13 16.93
CA ASN A 104 -11.74 -4.30 17.81
C ASN A 104 -13.12 -4.69 18.38
N GLY A 105 -14.19 -4.00 17.99
CA GLY A 105 -15.57 -4.27 18.34
C GLY A 105 -16.10 -3.35 19.44
N PRO A 106 -17.39 -3.47 19.79
CA PRO A 106 -18.02 -2.61 20.78
C PRO A 106 -17.52 -2.90 22.20
N VAL A 107 -17.25 -1.84 22.96
CA VAL A 107 -16.92 -1.94 24.39
C VAL A 107 -18.11 -2.50 25.17
N VAL A 108 -17.91 -3.59 25.90
CA VAL A 108 -18.93 -4.20 26.77
C VAL A 108 -18.71 -3.74 28.20
N LYS A 109 -19.71 -3.05 28.78
CA LYS A 109 -19.69 -2.70 30.21
C LYS A 109 -20.09 -3.91 31.05
N ALA A 110 -19.40 -4.11 32.18
CA ALA A 110 -19.80 -5.14 33.14
C ALA A 110 -21.23 -4.92 33.62
N ALA A 111 -22.02 -5.99 33.62
CA ALA A 111 -23.35 -6.04 34.23
C ALA A 111 -23.38 -7.18 35.24
N GLY A 112 -23.76 -6.89 36.47
CA GLY A 112 -24.06 -7.92 37.47
C GLY A 112 -25.39 -8.61 37.17
N GLU A 113 -25.51 -9.88 37.54
CA GLU A 113 -26.76 -10.62 37.38
C GLU A 113 -27.91 -9.90 38.12
N LYS A 114 -29.04 -9.72 37.43
CA LYS A 114 -30.27 -9.16 38.02
C LYS A 114 -31.45 -10.09 37.75
N ALA A 115 -32.10 -10.52 38.84
CA ALA A 115 -33.34 -11.29 38.77
C ALA A 115 -34.48 -10.44 38.16
N ALA A 116 -35.38 -11.09 37.41
CA ALA A 116 -36.55 -10.43 36.85
C ALA A 116 -37.48 -9.91 37.96
N THR A 117 -38.03 -8.71 37.77
CA THR A 117 -39.06 -8.09 38.63
C THR A 117 -40.29 -7.77 37.78
N ALA A 118 -41.44 -7.45 38.39
CA ALA A 118 -42.69 -7.17 37.67
C ALA A 118 -42.60 -6.10 36.54
N THR A 119 -41.58 -5.23 36.58
CA THR A 119 -41.32 -4.15 35.60
C THR A 119 -40.00 -4.27 34.85
N SER A 120 -39.16 -5.27 35.15
CA SER A 120 -37.81 -5.42 34.57
C SER A 120 -37.48 -6.86 34.21
N SER A 121 -36.92 -7.08 33.02
CA SER A 121 -36.44 -8.38 32.55
C SER A 121 -35.20 -8.87 33.31
N TYR A 122 -34.98 -10.19 33.28
CA TYR A 122 -33.74 -10.82 33.76
C TYR A 122 -32.53 -10.32 32.96
N VAL A 123 -31.42 -10.06 33.64
CA VAL A 123 -30.12 -9.71 33.03
C VAL A 123 -29.08 -10.70 33.54
N ALA A 124 -28.46 -11.45 32.63
CA ALA A 124 -27.35 -12.34 32.96
C ALA A 124 -26.09 -11.53 33.31
N ALA A 125 -25.21 -12.10 34.14
CA ALA A 125 -23.91 -11.48 34.39
C ALA A 125 -23.08 -11.42 33.09
N VAL A 126 -22.55 -10.25 32.78
CA VAL A 126 -21.66 -10.00 31.64
C VAL A 126 -20.38 -9.37 32.17
N ALA A 127 -19.24 -9.96 31.83
CA ALA A 127 -17.93 -9.42 32.16
C ALA A 127 -17.63 -8.16 31.33
N GLU A 128 -16.81 -7.26 31.87
CA GLU A 128 -16.31 -6.13 31.08
C GLU A 128 -15.39 -6.63 29.97
N ASP A 129 -15.61 -6.15 28.75
CA ASP A 129 -14.72 -6.38 27.61
C ASP A 129 -14.29 -5.02 27.03
N LYS A 130 -12.99 -4.75 27.11
CA LYS A 130 -12.38 -3.54 26.55
C LYS A 130 -11.77 -3.92 25.21
N THR A 131 -12.28 -3.31 24.15
CA THR A 131 -11.90 -3.55 22.76
C THR A 131 -11.25 -2.30 22.17
N PRO A 132 -10.03 -1.92 22.59
CA PRO A 132 -9.41 -0.69 22.11
C PRO A 132 -9.07 -0.78 20.62
N ASP A 133 -9.52 0.20 19.85
CA ASP A 133 -9.25 0.31 18.42
C ASP A 133 -7.77 0.61 18.17
N THR A 134 -7.29 0.18 17.00
CA THR A 134 -5.88 0.30 16.61
C THR A 134 -5.74 0.88 15.20
N GLU A 135 -4.95 1.93 15.08
CA GLU A 135 -4.62 2.59 13.82
C GLU A 135 -3.12 2.49 13.53
N THR A 136 -2.75 2.16 12.30
CA THR A 136 -1.36 2.10 11.86
C THR A 136 -1.11 3.08 10.73
N MET A 137 0.01 3.81 10.81
CA MET A 137 0.54 4.62 9.70
C MET A 137 1.99 4.25 9.48
N GLY A 138 2.42 4.10 8.23
CA GLY A 138 3.79 3.78 7.93
C GLY A 138 4.27 4.36 6.61
N PHE A 139 5.57 4.57 6.53
CA PHE A 139 6.28 4.99 5.34
C PHE A 139 7.57 4.18 5.20
N SER A 140 7.90 3.78 3.99
CA SER A 140 9.20 3.23 3.64
C SER A 140 9.75 3.86 2.37
N LEU A 141 11.07 3.93 2.30
CA LEU A 141 11.82 4.30 1.12
C LEU A 141 12.89 3.24 0.88
N SER A 142 12.84 2.61 -0.28
CA SER A 142 13.82 1.65 -0.74
C SER A 142 14.59 2.20 -1.94
N TYR A 143 15.85 1.83 -2.07
CA TYR A 143 16.67 2.09 -3.24
C TYR A 143 17.43 0.83 -3.63
N ASP A 144 17.23 0.39 -4.86
CA ASP A 144 17.85 -0.77 -5.47
C ASP A 144 19.01 -0.34 -6.38
N ILE A 145 20.17 -0.92 -6.15
CA ILE A 145 21.40 -0.73 -6.92
C ILE A 145 21.97 -2.11 -7.27
N ASN A 146 21.61 -2.62 -8.45
CA ASN A 146 21.95 -3.98 -8.87
C ASN A 146 21.49 -4.99 -7.81
N ASP A 147 22.43 -5.69 -7.18
CA ASP A 147 22.16 -6.70 -6.17
C ASP A 147 22.00 -6.13 -4.76
N LEU A 148 22.25 -4.82 -4.55
CA LEU A 148 22.12 -4.14 -3.26
C LEU A 148 20.78 -3.41 -3.16
N THR A 149 19.98 -3.74 -2.15
CA THR A 149 18.79 -2.97 -1.76
C THR A 149 19.04 -2.32 -0.41
N ILE A 150 18.74 -1.02 -0.30
CA ILE A 150 18.71 -0.29 0.96
C ILE A 150 17.27 0.10 1.22
N THR A 151 16.75 -0.15 2.42
CA THR A 151 15.38 0.23 2.81
C THR A 151 15.40 0.93 4.15
N ALA A 152 14.78 2.10 4.23
CA ALA A 152 14.46 2.77 5.48
C ALA A 152 12.94 2.79 5.67
N TYR A 153 12.47 2.67 6.90
CA TYR A 153 11.05 2.78 7.21
C TYR A 153 10.79 3.44 8.57
N ASN A 154 9.59 4.00 8.70
CA ASN A 154 8.98 4.39 9.96
C ASN A 154 7.53 3.91 9.97
N LYS A 155 7.02 3.51 11.12
CA LYS A 155 5.66 3.05 11.33
C LYS A 155 5.22 3.39 12.75
N ASP A 156 4.08 4.04 12.87
CA ASP A 156 3.42 4.32 14.13
C ASP A 156 2.16 3.47 14.25
N VAL A 157 1.91 2.95 15.44
CA VAL A 157 0.71 2.20 15.80
C VAL A 157 0.09 2.89 17.01
N SER A 158 -1.09 3.49 16.82
CA SER A 158 -1.88 4.06 17.91
C SER A 158 -2.91 3.04 18.37
N THR A 159 -3.13 2.98 19.68
CA THR A 159 -4.15 2.09 20.26
C THR A 159 -4.91 2.85 21.33
N THR A 160 -6.23 2.92 21.18
CA THR A 160 -7.08 3.71 22.08
C THR A 160 -6.90 3.29 23.54
N GLY A 161 -6.56 4.25 24.41
CA GLY A 161 -6.37 3.98 25.84
C GLY A 161 -5.06 3.26 26.19
N ALA A 162 -4.17 3.06 25.22
CA ALA A 162 -2.81 2.61 25.43
C ALA A 162 -1.80 3.67 24.94
N LYS A 163 -0.52 3.48 25.26
CA LYS A 163 0.55 4.31 24.72
C LYS A 163 0.84 3.89 23.27
N ASP A 164 0.92 4.87 22.38
CA ASP A 164 1.33 4.66 20.99
C ASP A 164 2.72 4.02 20.89
N LYS A 165 2.91 3.17 19.88
CA LYS A 165 4.16 2.48 19.60
C LYS A 165 4.74 2.93 18.27
N GLY A 166 5.96 3.45 18.32
CA GLY A 166 6.76 3.79 17.14
C GLY A 166 7.70 2.65 16.76
N TYR A 167 7.87 2.44 15.47
CA TYR A 167 8.81 1.49 14.88
C TYR A 167 9.57 2.22 13.77
N SER A 168 10.90 2.13 13.77
CA SER A 168 11.71 2.67 12.69
C SER A 168 12.86 1.75 12.39
N GLY A 169 13.45 1.84 11.21
CA GLY A 169 14.61 1.02 10.91
C GLY A 169 15.22 1.31 9.56
N VAL A 170 16.46 0.84 9.42
CA VAL A 170 17.18 0.81 8.17
C VAL A 170 17.77 -0.58 7.99
N GLY A 171 17.50 -1.17 6.82
CA GLY A 171 18.00 -2.47 6.43
C GLY A 171 18.72 -2.39 5.09
N VAL A 172 19.69 -3.27 4.91
CA VAL A 172 20.35 -3.52 3.64
C VAL A 172 20.26 -5.01 3.31
N SER A 173 20.07 -5.32 2.04
CA SER A 173 20.17 -6.69 1.53
C SER A 173 21.03 -6.73 0.29
N TYR A 174 21.84 -7.78 0.16
CA TYR A 174 22.70 -8.03 -0.98
C TYR A 174 22.46 -9.43 -1.53
N ASP A 175 22.05 -9.53 -2.79
CA ASP A 175 21.88 -10.80 -3.50
C ASP A 175 23.23 -11.34 -3.99
N LEU A 176 23.53 -12.58 -3.64
CA LEU A 176 24.77 -13.29 -3.98
C LEU A 176 24.53 -14.36 -5.06
N GLY A 177 23.33 -14.41 -5.66
CA GLY A 177 22.97 -15.39 -6.69
C GLY A 177 22.64 -16.76 -6.09
N GLY A 178 21.55 -16.82 -5.32
CA GLY A 178 21.07 -18.03 -4.62
C GLY A 178 21.15 -17.95 -3.09
N MET A 179 21.73 -16.86 -2.57
CA MET A 179 21.77 -16.50 -1.17
C MET A 179 21.60 -14.98 -1.06
N VAL A 180 20.87 -14.48 -0.08
CA VAL A 180 20.73 -13.05 0.19
C VAL A 180 21.29 -12.75 1.58
N ALA A 181 22.37 -11.97 1.65
CA ALA A 181 22.86 -11.42 2.90
C ALA A 181 22.00 -10.22 3.31
N LYS A 182 21.65 -10.11 4.59
CA LYS A 182 20.80 -9.05 5.12
C LYS A 182 21.41 -8.51 6.42
N ALA A 183 21.38 -7.21 6.59
CA ALA A 183 21.75 -6.55 7.83
C ALA A 183 20.75 -5.43 8.10
N GLY A 184 20.45 -5.13 9.37
CA GLY A 184 19.59 -4.02 9.69
C GLY A 184 19.63 -3.61 11.14
N VAL A 185 19.20 -2.38 11.37
CA VAL A 185 18.92 -1.83 12.70
C VAL A 185 17.47 -1.37 12.72
N ALA A 186 16.78 -1.64 13.80
CA ALA A 186 15.42 -1.17 14.03
C ALA A 186 15.29 -0.62 15.44
N ASP A 187 14.57 0.49 15.58
CA ASP A 187 14.05 0.93 16.87
C ASP A 187 12.61 0.47 17.01
N VAL A 188 12.29 -0.15 18.14
CA VAL A 188 10.97 -0.66 18.49
C VAL A 188 10.57 -0.09 19.85
N ASP A 189 9.76 0.98 19.83
CA ASP A 189 9.30 1.71 21.02
C ASP A 189 10.46 2.10 21.97
N GLY A 190 11.55 2.61 21.39
CA GLY A 190 12.74 3.08 22.11
C GLY A 190 13.78 2.01 22.44
N GLN A 191 13.58 0.77 21.97
CA GLN A 191 14.59 -0.29 22.04
C GLN A 191 15.23 -0.50 20.68
N SER A 192 16.54 -0.31 20.59
CA SER A 192 17.29 -0.59 19.36
C SER A 192 17.68 -2.06 19.27
N LEU A 193 17.28 -2.70 18.18
CA LEU A 193 17.65 -4.05 17.80
C LEU A 193 18.52 -3.98 16.55
N MET A 194 19.52 -4.85 16.47
CA MET A 194 20.35 -5.03 15.28
C MET A 194 20.43 -6.50 14.95
N ASP A 195 20.37 -6.83 13.66
CA ASP A 195 20.48 -8.20 13.17
C ASP A 195 21.30 -8.27 11.88
N PHE A 196 21.96 -9.41 11.70
CA PHE A 196 22.65 -9.80 10.47
C PHE A 196 22.40 -11.28 10.20
N GLY A 197 22.01 -11.60 8.97
CA GLY A 197 21.72 -12.96 8.58
C GLY A 197 21.89 -13.19 7.09
N VAL A 198 21.81 -14.47 6.71
CA VAL A 198 21.76 -14.90 5.32
C VAL A 198 20.50 -15.73 5.11
N SER A 199 19.83 -15.50 3.98
CA SER A 199 18.64 -16.25 3.58
C SER A 199 18.96 -17.03 2.32
N PHE A 200 18.61 -18.30 2.31
CA PHE A 200 18.76 -19.18 1.15
C PHE A 200 17.39 -19.42 0.53
N SER A 201 17.33 -19.42 -0.80
CA SER A 201 16.16 -19.89 -1.54
C SER A 201 16.55 -21.19 -2.24
N PHE A 202 15.74 -22.23 -2.09
CA PHE A 202 15.93 -23.55 -2.71
C PHE A 202 14.77 -23.90 -3.63
#